data_AF-A0A6P9DP37-F1
#
_entry.id   AF-A0A6P9DP37-F1
#
_cell.length_a   1.000
_cell.length_b   1.000
_cell.length_c   1.000
_cell.angle_alpha   90.00
_cell.angle_beta   90.00
_cell.angle_gamma   90.00
#
_symmetry.space_group_name_H-M   'P 1'
#
loop_
_entity.id
_entity.type
_entity.pdbx_description
1 polymer ?
#
loop_
_entity_poly.entity_id
_entity_poly.type
_entity_poly.pdbx_seq_one_letter_code
_entity_poly.pdbx_strand_id
1 'polypeptide(L)'
;MTDEEPHESYLFGGAFSARLPPGSLDISEMRQVPDNQEAFVHPSTDQSVIVELLEYQAGVPDENAARYHFEDIADSAANSEILSQGQFAPGLLAFEGCSSAWQLTGRQEVAKFNEEAKNDVCVHLVLLRLPQYRTDLLVTFNDPTWIKQPSKYQRCAKYRGPLGTLSTALDGGTFPRFCV
;
A
#
# COMPACT_ATOMS: atom_id res chain seq x y z
N MET A 1 -26.77 8.38 -3.18
CA MET A 1 -25.39 8.22 -3.65
C MET A 1 -24.55 9.04 -2.69
N THR A 2 -24.12 8.42 -1.61
CA THR A 2 -23.19 9.04 -0.66
C THR A 2 -21.83 9.05 -1.35
N ASP A 3 -21.32 10.22 -1.68
CA ASP A 3 -19.89 10.44 -1.83
C ASP A 3 -19.30 10.06 -0.47
N GLU A 4 -18.77 8.86 -0.34
CA GLU A 4 -17.94 8.56 0.82
C GLU A 4 -16.62 9.30 0.57
N GLU A 5 -16.39 10.37 1.31
CA GLU A 5 -15.15 11.14 1.20
C GLU A 5 -14.00 10.42 1.93
N PRO A 6 -12.74 10.61 1.50
CA PRO A 6 -11.58 10.16 2.26
C PRO A 6 -11.64 10.72 3.68
N HIS A 7 -11.38 9.87 4.67
CA HIS A 7 -11.40 10.28 6.08
C HIS A 7 -9.98 10.38 6.63
N GLU A 8 -9.77 11.29 7.58
CA GLU A 8 -8.50 11.44 8.28
C GLU A 8 -8.41 10.46 9.44
N SER A 9 -7.30 9.73 9.50
CA SER A 9 -6.96 8.77 10.55
C SER A 9 -5.65 9.16 11.20
N TYR A 10 -5.59 9.07 12.53
CA TYR A 10 -4.38 9.28 13.31
C TYR A 10 -3.61 7.97 13.45
N LEU A 11 -2.30 8.02 13.19
CA LEU A 11 -1.41 6.86 13.23
C LEU A 11 -0.41 7.02 14.37
N PHE A 12 0.00 5.89 14.97
CA PHE A 12 1.04 5.84 16.01
C PHE A 12 0.76 6.80 17.17
N GLY A 13 -0.45 6.71 17.74
CA GLY A 13 -0.87 7.58 18.85
C GLY A 13 -1.02 9.06 18.49
N GLY A 14 -1.19 9.38 17.20
CA GLY A 14 -1.37 10.76 16.71
C GLY A 14 -0.08 11.46 16.32
N ALA A 15 1.04 10.73 16.20
CA ALA A 15 2.29 11.28 15.68
C ALA A 15 2.22 11.62 14.18
N PHE A 16 1.35 10.93 13.44
CA PHE A 16 1.09 11.19 12.02
C PHE A 16 -0.43 11.19 11.78
N SER A 17 -0.87 11.84 10.70
CA SER A 17 -2.21 11.64 10.15
C SER A 17 -2.17 11.21 8.69
N ALA A 18 -3.20 10.47 8.29
CA ALA A 18 -3.34 9.97 6.93
C ALA A 18 -4.78 10.09 6.47
N ARG A 19 -4.98 10.53 5.22
CA ARG A 19 -6.27 10.47 4.54
C ARG A 19 -6.40 9.12 3.87
N LEU A 20 -7.24 8.27 4.43
CA LEU A 20 -7.47 6.93 3.93
C LEU A 20 -8.64 6.89 2.94
N PRO A 21 -8.65 5.91 2.03
CA PRO A 21 -9.79 5.67 1.17
C PRO A 21 -11.08 5.49 1.99
N PRO A 22 -12.24 5.91 1.46
CA PRO A 22 -13.50 5.77 2.16
C PRO A 22 -13.82 4.30 2.43
N GLY A 23 -14.48 4.02 3.56
CA GLY A 23 -14.81 2.64 3.96
C GLY A 23 -13.61 1.80 4.44
N SER A 24 -12.40 2.37 4.54
CA SER A 24 -11.26 1.69 5.15
C SER A 24 -11.50 1.47 6.65
N LEU A 25 -11.30 0.25 7.13
CA LEU A 25 -11.46 -0.14 8.52
C LEU A 25 -10.11 -0.50 9.13
N ASP A 26 -9.84 0.03 10.33
CA ASP A 26 -8.71 -0.41 11.14
C ASP A 26 -8.95 -1.86 11.63
N ILE A 27 -7.94 -2.72 11.46
CA ILE A 27 -8.00 -4.12 11.85
C ILE A 27 -7.31 -4.40 13.20
N SER A 28 -6.75 -3.39 13.86
CA SER A 28 -6.18 -3.48 15.20
C SER A 28 -7.18 -4.03 16.23
N GLU A 29 -8.48 -3.73 16.06
CA GLU A 29 -9.55 -4.27 16.88
C GLU A 29 -9.86 -5.76 16.59
N MET A 30 -9.52 -6.25 15.40
CA MET A 30 -9.82 -7.62 14.96
C MET A 30 -8.66 -8.58 15.16
N ARG A 31 -7.43 -8.10 15.04
CA ARG A 31 -6.19 -8.88 15.20
C ARG A 31 -5.12 -8.03 15.84
N GLN A 32 -4.19 -8.68 16.54
CA GLN A 32 -2.98 -8.00 16.97
C GLN A 32 -2.18 -7.55 15.74
N VAL A 33 -1.94 -6.25 15.67
CA VAL A 33 -1.03 -5.59 14.73
C VAL A 33 0.21 -5.18 15.53
N PRO A 34 1.44 -5.42 15.03
CA PRO A 34 2.65 -4.96 15.70
C PRO A 34 2.62 -3.45 15.99
N ASP A 35 3.23 -3.01 17.10
CA ASP A 35 3.22 -1.59 17.50
C ASP A 35 3.85 -0.65 16.46
N ASN A 36 4.74 -1.17 15.60
CA ASN A 36 5.37 -0.43 14.52
C ASN A 36 4.55 -0.45 13.21
N GLN A 37 3.34 -1.01 13.23
CA GLN A 37 2.45 -1.13 12.06
C GLN A 37 1.05 -0.60 12.37
N GLU A 38 0.44 -0.01 11.35
CA GLU A 38 -0.97 0.37 11.30
C GLU A 38 -1.57 -0.25 10.04
N ALA A 39 -2.70 -0.94 10.14
CA ALA A 39 -3.22 -1.70 9.01
C ALA A 39 -4.72 -1.49 8.84
N PHE A 40 -5.10 -1.12 7.61
CA PHE A 40 -6.46 -0.80 7.22
C PHE A 40 -6.89 -1.68 6.07
N VAL A 41 -8.15 -2.13 6.08
CA VAL A 41 -8.72 -2.97 5.03
C VAL A 41 -10.04 -2.39 4.55
N HIS A 42 -10.30 -2.51 3.26
CA HIS A 42 -11.59 -2.19 2.68
C HIS A 42 -12.39 -3.49 2.50
N PRO A 43 -13.48 -3.69 3.28
CA PRO A 43 -14.14 -4.99 3.40
C PRO A 43 -14.84 -5.46 2.12
N SER A 44 -15.07 -4.58 1.15
CA SER A 44 -15.77 -4.94 -0.11
C SER A 44 -14.88 -5.06 -1.34
N THR A 45 -13.64 -4.54 -1.29
CA THR A 45 -12.69 -4.59 -2.42
C THR A 45 -11.48 -5.47 -2.13
N ASP A 46 -11.36 -6.00 -0.91
CA ASP A 46 -10.16 -6.70 -0.41
C ASP A 46 -8.87 -5.87 -0.50
N GLN A 47 -9.00 -4.55 -0.71
CA GLN A 47 -7.87 -3.62 -0.69
C GLN A 47 -7.38 -3.42 0.72
N SER A 48 -6.08 -3.17 0.87
CA SER A 48 -5.51 -2.85 2.18
C SER A 48 -4.43 -1.79 2.09
N VAL A 49 -4.36 -0.95 3.12
CA VAL A 49 -3.28 0.01 3.34
C VAL A 49 -2.56 -0.43 4.61
N ILE A 50 -1.25 -0.60 4.51
CA ILE A 50 -0.37 -0.89 5.65
C ILE A 50 0.63 0.25 5.74
N VAL A 51 0.78 0.81 6.93
CA VAL A 51 1.77 1.83 7.25
C VAL A 51 2.70 1.24 8.30
N GLU A 52 3.99 1.22 8.02
CA GLU A 52 4.99 0.56 8.86
C GLU A 52 6.20 1.44 9.10
N LEU A 53 6.68 1.45 10.34
CA LEU A 53 7.94 2.06 10.75
C LEU A 53 9.04 1.00 10.71
N LEU A 54 9.99 1.18 9.80
CA LEU A 54 11.15 0.31 9.60
C LEU A 54 12.45 0.99 10.03
N GLU A 55 13.48 0.18 10.26
CA GLU A 55 14.82 0.70 10.52
C GLU A 55 15.44 1.28 9.23
N TYR A 56 16.03 2.48 9.35
CA TYR A 56 16.70 3.14 8.24
C TYR A 56 17.92 2.34 7.76
N GLN A 57 17.89 1.93 6.49
CA GLN A 57 18.98 1.18 5.88
C GLN A 57 20.06 2.10 5.30
N ALA A 58 21.01 2.51 6.14
CA ALA A 58 22.09 3.43 5.76
C ALA A 58 23.00 2.92 4.62
N GLY A 59 23.10 1.59 4.46
CA GLY A 59 23.87 0.96 3.39
C GLY A 59 23.15 0.91 2.04
N VAL A 60 21.86 1.24 2.00
CA VAL A 60 21.05 1.18 0.77
C VAL A 60 20.89 2.60 0.22
N PRO A 61 21.33 2.86 -1.04
CA PRO A 61 21.11 4.13 -1.70
C PRO A 61 19.61 4.46 -1.82
N ASP A 62 19.26 5.74 -1.69
CA ASP A 62 17.87 6.22 -1.74
C ASP A 62 17.06 5.66 -2.92
N GLU A 63 17.65 5.70 -4.11
CA GLU A 63 17.05 5.20 -5.37
C GLU A 63 16.76 3.70 -5.39
N ASN A 64 17.43 2.93 -4.53
CA ASN A 64 17.26 1.49 -4.40
C ASN A 64 16.49 1.11 -3.14
N ALA A 65 16.22 2.05 -2.23
CA ALA A 65 15.59 1.75 -0.95
C ALA A 65 14.15 1.23 -1.11
N ALA A 66 13.36 1.80 -2.04
CA ALA A 66 12.01 1.29 -2.32
C ALA A 66 12.04 -0.13 -2.91
N ARG A 67 13.02 -0.44 -3.78
CA ARG A 67 13.22 -1.80 -4.31
C ARG A 67 13.63 -2.77 -3.22
N TYR A 68 14.58 -2.37 -2.38
CA TYR A 68 15.06 -3.19 -1.26
C TYR A 68 13.92 -3.64 -0.35
N HIS A 69 13.05 -2.70 0.06
CA HIS A 69 11.88 -3.03 0.88
C HIS A 69 10.79 -3.81 0.11
N PHE A 70 10.64 -3.58 -1.20
CA PHE A 70 9.72 -4.38 -2.02
C PHE A 70 10.16 -5.84 -2.13
N GLU A 71 11.45 -6.10 -2.25
CA GLU A 71 12.01 -7.47 -2.30
C GLU A 71 11.72 -8.22 -1.00
N ASP A 72 11.85 -7.58 0.16
CA ASP A 72 11.51 -8.17 1.47
C ASP A 72 10.03 -8.54 1.58
N ILE A 73 9.12 -7.70 1.08
CA ILE A 73 7.67 -8.04 1.01
C ILE A 73 7.44 -9.20 0.03
N ALA A 74 8.16 -9.21 -1.09
CA ALA A 74 8.00 -10.17 -2.17
C ALA A 74 8.50 -11.58 -1.83
N ASP A 75 9.36 -11.75 -0.82
CA ASP A 75 9.87 -13.07 -0.39
C ASP A 75 8.74 -14.05 0.00
N SER A 76 7.57 -13.52 0.37
CA SER A 76 6.39 -14.31 0.69
C SER A 76 5.51 -14.65 -0.53
N ALA A 77 5.79 -14.09 -1.70
CA ALA A 77 5.02 -14.26 -2.93
C ALA A 77 5.58 -15.40 -3.81
N ALA A 78 4.72 -16.05 -4.59
CA ALA A 78 5.14 -17.11 -5.51
C ALA A 78 5.89 -16.57 -6.73
N ASN A 79 5.50 -15.36 -7.18
CA ASN A 79 6.16 -14.60 -8.23
C ASN A 79 6.00 -13.10 -7.92
N SER A 80 7.00 -12.30 -8.28
CA SER A 80 6.97 -10.85 -8.15
C SER A 80 7.63 -10.16 -9.34
N GLU A 81 7.01 -9.08 -9.82
CA GLU A 81 7.54 -8.25 -10.91
C GLU A 81 7.43 -6.77 -10.52
N ILE A 82 8.48 -5.99 -10.79
CA ILE A 82 8.45 -4.54 -10.64
C ILE A 82 7.90 -3.93 -11.94
N LEU A 83 6.79 -3.20 -11.84
CA LEU A 83 6.15 -2.54 -12.98
C LEU A 83 6.69 -1.12 -13.20
N SER A 84 6.91 -0.39 -12.11
CA SER A 84 7.47 0.97 -12.17
C SER A 84 8.17 1.35 -10.86
N GLN A 85 9.12 2.28 -10.96
CA GLN A 85 9.76 2.91 -9.82
C GLN A 85 10.09 4.37 -10.15
N GLY A 86 10.14 5.22 -9.14
CA GLY A 86 10.57 6.60 -9.31
C GLY A 86 10.59 7.40 -8.01
N GLN A 87 11.08 8.62 -8.09
CA GLN A 87 10.99 9.55 -6.98
C GLN A 87 9.51 9.92 -6.73
N PHE A 88 9.13 10.02 -5.46
CA PHE A 88 7.79 10.43 -5.07
C PHE A 88 7.74 11.94 -4.88
N ALA A 89 6.73 12.59 -5.47
CA ALA A 89 6.62 14.04 -5.45
C ALA A 89 6.21 14.53 -4.04
N PRO A 90 6.93 15.50 -3.44
CA PRO A 90 6.65 15.98 -2.08
C PRO A 90 5.29 16.65 -1.89
N GLY A 91 4.61 17.10 -2.96
CA GLY A 91 3.33 17.81 -2.85
C GLY A 91 2.18 16.97 -2.26
N LEU A 92 2.37 15.65 -2.14
CA LEU A 92 1.44 14.73 -1.47
C LEU A 92 1.80 14.48 0.00
N LEU A 93 2.97 14.95 0.44
CA LEU A 93 3.49 14.86 1.78
C LEU A 93 3.40 16.25 2.41
N ALA A 94 2.41 16.48 3.28
CA ALA A 94 2.50 17.61 4.20
C ALA A 94 3.45 17.24 5.35
N PHE A 95 4.68 16.85 5.00
CA PHE A 95 5.68 16.27 5.89
C PHE A 95 6.98 17.07 5.79
N GLU A 96 7.27 17.88 6.81
CA GLU A 96 8.55 18.58 6.92
C GLU A 96 9.63 17.62 7.45
N GLY A 97 10.81 17.60 6.81
CA GLY A 97 11.95 16.79 7.24
C GLY A 97 12.10 15.43 6.56
N CYS A 98 11.31 15.09 5.55
CA CYS A 98 11.58 13.94 4.69
C CYS A 98 12.80 14.23 3.79
N SER A 99 13.87 13.46 3.91
CA SER A 99 15.09 13.68 3.10
C SER A 99 14.91 13.20 1.67
N SER A 100 14.19 12.09 1.50
CA SER A 100 13.88 11.51 0.20
C SER A 100 12.64 10.63 0.28
N ALA A 101 11.85 10.64 -0.79
CA ALA A 101 10.68 9.81 -0.93
C ALA A 101 10.71 9.09 -2.27
N TRP A 102 10.39 7.81 -2.25
CA TRP A 102 10.43 6.93 -3.41
C TRP A 102 9.15 6.14 -3.51
N GLN A 103 8.71 5.90 -4.74
CA GLN A 103 7.56 5.05 -5.03
C GLN A 103 7.96 3.88 -5.91
N LEU A 104 7.31 2.75 -5.70
CA LEU A 104 7.46 1.55 -6.50
C LEU A 104 6.10 0.91 -6.66
N THR A 105 5.77 0.49 -7.88
CA THR A 105 4.60 -0.37 -8.13
C THR A 105 5.10 -1.71 -8.65
N GLY A 106 4.64 -2.78 -8.01
CA GLY A 106 4.92 -4.15 -8.41
C GLY A 106 3.65 -4.98 -8.49
N ARG A 107 3.77 -6.15 -9.08
CA ARG A 107 2.73 -7.18 -9.11
C ARG A 107 3.25 -8.42 -8.41
N GLN A 108 2.42 -9.01 -7.55
CA GLN A 108 2.73 -10.23 -6.83
C GLN A 108 1.64 -11.28 -7.09
N GLU A 109 2.07 -12.52 -7.32
CA GLU A 109 1.18 -13.68 -7.29
C GLU A 109 1.20 -14.28 -5.88
N VAL A 110 0.12 -14.10 -5.14
CA VAL A 110 0.00 -14.63 -3.78
C VAL A 110 -1.00 -15.78 -3.77
N ALA A 111 -0.56 -16.94 -3.27
CA ALA A 111 -1.43 -18.07 -2.97
C ALA A 111 -1.81 -17.99 -1.48
N LYS A 112 -3.09 -17.76 -1.16
CA LYS A 112 -3.58 -17.90 0.22
C LYS A 112 -3.93 -19.37 0.46
N PHE A 113 -3.40 -19.97 1.54
CA PHE A 113 -3.87 -21.22 2.13
C PHE A 113 -4.03 -22.43 1.18
N ASN A 114 -2.93 -22.86 0.54
CA ASN A 114 -2.89 -24.15 -0.16
C ASN A 114 -3.93 -24.30 -1.30
N GLU A 115 -4.45 -23.18 -1.83
CA GLU A 115 -5.32 -23.16 -3.00
C GLU A 115 -4.49 -23.05 -4.29
N GLU A 116 -4.91 -23.76 -5.36
CA GLU A 116 -4.35 -23.60 -6.72
C GLU A 116 -4.64 -22.21 -7.34
N ALA A 117 -5.51 -21.43 -6.69
CA ALA A 117 -5.90 -20.09 -7.11
C ALA A 117 -4.85 -19.05 -6.68
N LYS A 118 -3.96 -18.70 -7.62
CA LYS A 118 -3.09 -17.54 -7.49
C LYS A 118 -3.91 -16.26 -7.68
N ASN A 119 -3.85 -15.36 -6.69
CA ASN A 119 -4.42 -14.02 -6.80
C ASN A 119 -3.33 -13.06 -7.27
N ASP A 120 -3.67 -12.23 -8.26
CA ASP A 120 -2.79 -11.17 -8.72
C ASP A 120 -3.07 -9.91 -7.92
N VAL A 121 -2.08 -9.51 -7.13
CA VAL A 121 -2.14 -8.30 -6.32
C VAL A 121 -1.18 -7.28 -6.91
N CYS A 122 -1.70 -6.09 -7.23
CA CYS A 122 -0.86 -4.94 -7.52
C CYS A 122 -0.50 -4.30 -6.17
N VAL A 123 0.80 -4.19 -5.92
CA VAL A 123 1.34 -3.63 -4.69
C VAL A 123 1.96 -2.29 -5.03
N HIS A 124 1.43 -1.24 -4.43
CA HIS A 124 1.99 0.09 -4.54
C HIS A 124 2.67 0.47 -3.24
N LEU A 125 3.91 0.90 -3.35
CA LEU A 125 4.78 1.18 -2.23
C LEU A 125 5.22 2.64 -2.30
N VAL A 126 5.13 3.35 -1.19
CA VAL A 126 5.76 4.65 -0.99
C VAL A 126 6.64 4.56 0.24
N LEU A 127 7.92 4.88 0.06
CA LEU A 127 8.93 4.90 1.10
C LEU A 127 9.33 6.35 1.39
N LEU A 128 9.23 6.77 2.64
CA LEU A 128 9.73 8.05 3.12
C LEU A 128 10.94 7.79 4.02
N ARG A 129 12.09 8.35 3.66
CA ARG A 129 13.32 8.19 4.43
C ARG A 129 13.47 9.32 5.44
N LEU A 130 13.65 8.94 6.71
CA LEU A 130 13.77 9.85 7.86
C LEU A 130 15.10 9.60 8.60
N PRO A 131 16.25 9.90 7.99
CA PRO A 131 17.57 9.60 8.57
C PRO A 131 17.80 10.26 9.93
N GLN A 132 17.17 11.41 10.19
CA GLN A 132 17.21 12.10 11.49
C GLN A 132 16.61 11.28 12.64
N TYR A 133 15.68 10.38 12.32
CA TYR A 133 15.06 9.46 13.27
C TYR A 133 15.57 8.02 13.11
N ARG A 134 16.47 7.78 12.14
CA ARG A 134 16.93 6.43 11.75
C ARG A 134 15.76 5.51 11.40
N THR A 135 14.74 6.08 10.74
CA THR A 135 13.52 5.37 10.39
C THR A 135 13.25 5.51 8.90
N ASP A 136 12.71 4.44 8.32
CA ASP A 136 12.06 4.43 7.02
C ASP A 136 10.56 4.24 7.27
N LEU A 137 9.72 5.18 6.81
CA LEU A 137 8.26 5.04 6.87
C LEU A 137 7.79 4.41 5.56
N LEU A 138 7.28 3.20 5.63
CA LEU A 138 6.84 2.42 4.50
C LEU A 138 5.31 2.41 4.44
N VAL A 139 4.76 2.82 3.30
CA VAL A 139 3.33 2.75 3.02
C VAL A 139 3.12 1.76 1.88
N THR A 140 2.33 0.73 2.15
CA THR A 140 1.99 -0.32 1.20
C THR A 140 0.49 -0.31 0.95
N PHE A 141 0.09 -0.13 -0.30
CA PHE A 141 -1.28 -0.27 -0.76
C PHE A 141 -1.39 -1.54 -1.62
N ASN A 142 -2.14 -2.51 -1.13
CA ASN A 142 -2.43 -3.75 -1.86
C ASN A 142 -3.77 -3.61 -2.57
N ASP A 143 -3.74 -3.71 -3.89
CA ASP A 143 -4.89 -3.66 -4.78
C ASP A 143 -5.06 -5.01 -5.50
N PRO A 144 -5.99 -5.88 -5.06
CA PRO A 144 -6.26 -7.15 -5.71
C PRO A 144 -6.85 -6.92 -7.12
N THR A 145 -6.04 -7.17 -8.15
CA THR A 145 -6.43 -6.95 -9.56
C THR A 145 -7.16 -8.16 -10.17
N TRP A 146 -6.91 -9.36 -9.64
CA TRP A 146 -7.61 -10.57 -10.05
C TRP A 146 -7.73 -11.56 -8.89
N ILE A 147 -8.96 -11.74 -8.40
CA ILE A 147 -9.29 -12.80 -7.46
C ILE A 147 -9.75 -14.00 -8.29
N LYS A 148 -8.93 -15.07 -8.38
CA LYS A 148 -9.46 -16.35 -8.87
C LYS A 148 -10.41 -16.85 -7.79
N GLN A 149 -11.71 -16.87 -8.09
CA GLN A 149 -12.69 -17.45 -7.17
C GLN A 149 -12.24 -18.88 -6.83
N PRO A 150 -12.09 -19.24 -5.54
CA PRO A 150 -12.05 -20.65 -5.19
C PRO A 150 -13.34 -21.27 -5.74
N SER A 151 -13.23 -22.49 -6.28
CA SER A 151 -14.29 -23.24 -6.98
C SER A 151 -15.55 -23.55 -6.14
N LYS A 152 -15.75 -22.86 -5.00
CA LYS A 152 -16.78 -23.11 -4.01
C LYS A 152 -17.70 -21.91 -3.70
N TYR A 153 -17.40 -20.71 -4.18
CA TYR A 153 -18.28 -19.54 -4.00
C TYR A 153 -18.58 -18.85 -5.32
N GLN A 154 -19.31 -19.57 -6.17
CA GLN A 154 -19.88 -19.01 -7.39
C GLN A 154 -21.15 -18.23 -7.04
N ARG A 155 -21.00 -16.98 -6.58
CA ARG A 155 -22.03 -15.95 -6.78
C ARG A 155 -21.50 -14.53 -6.61
N CYS A 156 -21.83 -13.73 -7.63
CA CYS A 156 -21.72 -12.27 -7.74
C CYS A 156 -20.35 -11.75 -8.21
N ALA A 157 -20.25 -10.73 -9.06
CA ALA A 157 -20.80 -10.51 -10.40
C ALA A 157 -19.86 -9.47 -11.05
N LYS A 158 -19.49 -9.73 -12.31
CA LYS A 158 -18.85 -8.85 -13.30
C LYS A 158 -18.78 -7.34 -13.00
N TYR A 159 -17.56 -6.79 -13.00
CA TYR A 159 -17.32 -5.46 -13.58
C TYR A 159 -16.29 -5.57 -14.72
N ARG A 160 -16.68 -5.13 -15.92
CA ARG A 160 -15.80 -4.90 -17.07
C ARG A 160 -15.75 -3.39 -17.28
N GLY A 161 -14.71 -2.73 -16.79
CA GLY A 161 -14.37 -1.35 -17.17
C GLY A 161 -13.40 -1.33 -18.36
N PRO A 162 -13.44 -0.29 -19.22
CA PRO A 162 -12.57 -0.20 -20.39
C PRO A 162 -11.11 0.09 -20.00
N LEU A 163 -10.17 -0.47 -20.77
CA LEU A 163 -8.73 -0.15 -20.68
C LEU A 163 -8.51 1.31 -21.08
N GLY A 164 -8.47 2.20 -20.10
CA GLY A 164 -7.98 3.57 -20.24
C GLY A 164 -6.49 3.63 -19.94
N THR A 165 -5.72 4.23 -20.83
CA THR A 165 -4.28 4.49 -20.69
C THR A 165 -3.99 5.19 -19.36
N LEU A 166 -3.18 4.55 -18.50
CA LEU A 166 -2.71 5.06 -17.21
C LEU A 166 -1.69 6.19 -17.41
N SER A 167 -2.15 7.37 -17.80
CA SER A 167 -1.37 8.61 -17.68
C SER A 167 -2.01 9.62 -16.73
N THR A 168 -3.14 9.27 -16.09
CA THR A 168 -3.98 10.22 -15.35
C THR A 168 -4.33 9.75 -13.93
N ALA A 169 -3.88 8.56 -13.52
CA ALA A 169 -4.21 7.97 -12.21
C ALA A 169 -3.37 8.52 -11.04
N LEU A 170 -2.39 9.39 -11.30
CA LEU A 170 -1.66 10.11 -10.25
C LEU A 170 -2.41 11.35 -9.74
N ASP A 171 -3.49 11.78 -10.40
CA ASP A 171 -4.27 12.98 -10.03
C ASP A 171 -5.63 12.67 -9.36
N GLY A 172 -6.00 11.39 -9.22
CA GLY A 172 -7.35 11.00 -8.79
C GLY A 172 -7.40 10.11 -7.55
N GLY A 173 -7.12 10.66 -6.37
CA GLY A 173 -7.68 10.19 -5.09
C GLY A 173 -7.36 8.77 -4.57
N THR A 174 -6.66 7.91 -5.31
CA THR A 174 -6.49 6.50 -4.93
C THR A 174 -5.35 6.25 -3.94
N PHE A 175 -4.36 7.15 -3.86
CA PHE A 175 -3.26 7.02 -2.89
C PHE A 175 -3.57 7.75 -1.58
N PRO A 176 -3.34 7.13 -0.41
CA PRO A 176 -3.47 7.84 0.85
C PRO A 176 -2.53 9.05 0.90
N ARG A 177 -3.05 10.19 1.33
CA ARG A 177 -2.26 11.42 1.56
C ARG A 177 -1.89 11.51 3.02
N PHE A 178 -0.61 11.68 3.32
CA PHE A 178 -0.11 11.77 4.69
C PHE A 178 0.13 13.23 5.08
N CYS A 179 -0.26 13.58 6.30
CA CYS A 179 -0.08 14.89 6.90
C CYS A 179 0.55 14.74 8.30
N VAL A 180 1.27 15.78 8.73
CA VAL A 180 1.84 15.93 10.07
C VAL A 180 1.30 17.20 10.70
#